data_AF-A0A7S0TP91-F1
#
_entry.id   AF-A0A7S0TP91-F1
#
_cell.length_a   1.000
_cell.length_b   1.000
_cell.length_c   1.000
_cell.angle_alpha   90.00
_cell.angle_beta   90.00
_cell.angle_gamma   90.00
#
_symmetry.space_group_name_H-M   'P 1'
#
loop_
_entity.id
_entity.type
_entity.pdbx_description
1 polymer ?
#
loop_
_entity_poly.entity_id
_entity_poly.type
_entity_poly.pdbx_seq_one_letter_code
_entity_poly.pdbx_strand_id
1 'polypeptide(L)'
;PLVVNANVTGSTIEETLGRRKMLHMSQMKNALLEVKREANKVSDMASEMVGRESEHHPVDGQGENGFAIDFVNRVMKEAEELVGKHSEHEAEWYNDEKNAEEAMKELVQLSSTTLDIHESRIVGGNPSA
;
A
#
# COMPACT_ATOMS: atom_id res chain seq x y z
N PRO A 1 -19.68 18.39 47.15
CA PRO A 1 -18.31 18.00 46.72
C PRO A 1 -18.36 16.67 45.95
N LEU A 2 -18.35 16.73 44.62
CA LEU A 2 -18.24 15.56 43.75
C LEU A 2 -16.76 15.19 43.66
N VAL A 3 -16.38 14.13 44.38
CA VAL A 3 -15.06 13.51 44.23
C VAL A 3 -15.09 12.75 42.91
N VAL A 4 -14.63 13.40 41.84
CA VAL A 4 -14.41 12.73 40.56
C VAL A 4 -13.26 11.77 40.76
N ASN A 5 -13.59 10.48 40.76
CA ASN A 5 -12.66 9.38 40.95
C ASN A 5 -11.68 9.36 39.77
N ALA A 6 -10.49 9.93 39.95
CA ALA A 6 -9.43 10.03 38.95
C ALA A 6 -8.69 8.69 38.72
N ASN A 7 -9.38 7.56 38.88
CA ASN A 7 -8.80 6.21 38.76
C ASN A 7 -9.21 5.49 37.46
N VAL A 8 -9.77 6.20 36.48
CA VAL A 8 -10.07 5.71 35.12
C VAL A 8 -8.86 5.86 34.17
N THR A 9 -7.77 6.47 34.63
CA THR A 9 -7.07 7.46 33.81
C THR A 9 -5.74 7.01 33.18
N GLY A 10 -5.29 5.77 33.39
CA GLY A 10 -4.06 5.24 32.76
C GLY A 10 -4.32 4.06 31.84
N SER A 11 -4.80 2.95 32.40
CA SER A 11 -5.05 1.69 31.68
C SER A 11 -6.03 1.83 30.52
N THR A 12 -7.11 2.61 30.66
CA THR A 12 -8.11 2.81 29.58
C THR A 12 -7.54 3.65 28.44
N ILE A 13 -6.68 4.62 28.76
CA ILE A 13 -6.08 5.50 27.77
C ILE A 13 -5.06 4.71 26.97
N GLU A 14 -4.06 4.10 27.62
CA GLU A 14 -3.04 3.26 26.96
C GLU A 14 -3.66 2.15 26.10
N GLU A 15 -4.72 1.50 26.60
CA GLU A 15 -5.47 0.49 25.84
C GLU A 15 -6.14 1.08 24.59
N THR A 16 -6.69 2.29 24.70
CA THR A 16 -7.27 3.00 23.54
C THR A 16 -6.20 3.45 22.54
N LEU A 17 -5.03 3.91 23.02
CA LEU A 17 -3.91 4.31 22.14
C LEU A 17 -3.40 3.12 21.34
N GLY A 18 -3.17 2.00 22.02
CA GLY A 18 -2.75 0.75 21.39
C GLY A 18 -3.74 0.27 20.32
N ARG A 19 -5.05 0.39 20.58
CA ARG A 19 -6.11 0.04 19.61
C ARG A 19 -6.07 0.90 18.35
N ARG A 20 -5.77 2.20 18.45
CA ARG A 20 -5.70 3.10 17.29
C ARG A 20 -4.56 2.72 16.35
N LYS A 21 -3.34 2.52 16.88
CA LYS A 21 -2.19 2.02 16.11
C LYS A 21 -2.49 0.65 15.51
N MET A 22 -3.04 -0.28 16.30
CA MET A 22 -3.38 -1.63 15.81
C MET A 22 -4.35 -1.60 14.63
N LEU A 23 -5.42 -0.80 14.71
CA LEU A 23 -6.38 -0.65 13.62
C LEU A 23 -5.72 -0.08 12.37
N HIS A 24 -4.97 1.01 12.52
CA HIS A 24 -4.30 1.66 11.39
C HIS A 24 -3.29 0.72 10.71
N MET A 25 -2.44 0.04 11.50
CA MET A 25 -1.47 -0.91 10.97
C MET A 25 -2.16 -2.11 10.30
N SER A 26 -3.31 -2.56 10.81
CA SER A 26 -4.09 -3.60 10.15
C SER A 26 -4.60 -3.14 8.79
N GLN A 27 -5.08 -1.90 8.67
CA GLN A 27 -5.55 -1.33 7.41
C GLN A 27 -4.41 -1.18 6.41
N MET A 28 -3.27 -0.65 6.84
CA MET A 28 -2.08 -0.51 5.99
C MET A 28 -1.56 -1.86 5.48
N LYS A 29 -1.49 -2.87 6.35
CA LYS A 29 -1.05 -4.22 5.94
C LYS A 29 -2.02 -4.86 4.95
N ASN A 30 -3.33 -4.67 5.14
CA ASN A 30 -4.33 -5.17 4.21
C ASN A 30 -4.23 -4.47 2.84
N ALA A 31 -4.06 -3.15 2.83
CA ALA A 31 -3.86 -2.39 1.60
C ALA A 31 -2.58 -2.84 0.87
N LEU A 32 -1.46 -3.01 1.60
CA LEU A 32 -0.22 -3.54 1.04
C LEU A 32 -0.42 -4.94 0.43
N LEU A 33 -1.11 -5.85 1.12
CA LEU A 33 -1.41 -7.18 0.59
C LEU A 33 -2.20 -7.11 -0.72
N GLU A 34 -3.09 -6.15 -0.85
CA GLU A 34 -3.84 -5.94 -2.09
C GLU A 34 -2.94 -5.41 -3.22
N VAL A 35 -2.07 -4.44 -2.92
CA VAL A 35 -1.01 -3.98 -3.85
C VAL A 35 -0.17 -5.17 -4.31
N LYS A 36 0.29 -6.04 -3.38
CA LYS A 36 1.07 -7.25 -3.73
C LYS A 36 0.30 -8.19 -4.65
N ARG A 37 -0.99 -8.37 -4.37
CA ARG A 37 -1.85 -9.26 -5.17
C ARG A 37 -2.01 -8.74 -6.59
N GLU A 38 -2.27 -7.44 -6.76
CA GLU A 38 -2.42 -6.86 -8.10
C GLU A 38 -1.09 -6.79 -8.85
N ALA A 39 0.01 -6.44 -8.17
CA ALA A 39 1.36 -6.48 -8.71
C ALA A 39 1.73 -7.86 -9.29
N ASN A 40 1.49 -8.92 -8.53
CA ASN A 40 1.77 -10.29 -8.97
C ASN A 40 0.94 -10.68 -10.20
N LYS A 41 -0.34 -10.30 -10.25
CA LYS A 41 -1.19 -10.55 -11.44
C LYS A 41 -0.64 -9.88 -12.69
N VAL A 42 -0.15 -8.64 -12.58
CA VAL A 42 0.46 -7.92 -13.71
C VAL A 42 1.74 -8.62 -14.17
N SER A 43 2.58 -9.06 -13.22
CA SER A 43 3.79 -9.82 -13.49
C SER A 43 3.52 -11.17 -14.19
N ASP A 44 2.51 -11.91 -13.72
CA ASP A 44 2.09 -13.19 -14.33
C ASP A 44 1.59 -12.97 -15.77
N MET A 45 0.77 -11.94 -16.00
CA MET A 45 0.27 -11.59 -17.34
C MET A 45 1.41 -11.19 -18.30
N ALA A 46 2.36 -10.37 -17.85
CA ALA A 46 3.52 -9.99 -18.65
C ALA A 46 4.35 -11.23 -19.03
N SER A 47 4.50 -12.18 -18.10
CA SER A 47 5.20 -13.45 -18.35
C SER A 47 4.47 -14.34 -19.36
N GLU A 48 3.13 -14.42 -19.29
CA GLU A 48 2.32 -15.16 -20.26
C GLU A 48 2.39 -14.56 -21.68
N MET A 49 2.42 -13.23 -21.80
CA MET A 49 2.56 -12.55 -23.10
C MET A 49 3.90 -12.88 -23.76
N VAL A 50 5.01 -12.81 -23.01
CA VAL A 50 6.35 -13.17 -23.50
C VAL A 50 6.44 -14.65 -23.89
N GLY A 51 5.77 -15.53 -23.13
CA GLY A 51 5.71 -16.96 -23.44
C GLY A 51 4.98 -17.27 -24.75
N ARG A 52 3.96 -16.47 -25.12
CA ARG A 52 3.21 -16.62 -26.38
C ARG A 52 3.91 -15.98 -27.57
N GLU A 53 4.60 -14.86 -27.39
CA GLU A 53 5.38 -14.22 -28.47
C GLU A 53 6.59 -15.07 -28.91
N SER A 54 7.12 -15.92 -28.02
CA SER A 54 8.18 -16.87 -28.38
C SER A 54 7.77 -17.93 -29.42
N GLU A 55 6.47 -18.09 -29.73
CA GLU A 55 5.99 -18.92 -30.85
C GLU A 55 5.81 -18.15 -32.17
N HIS A 56 5.96 -16.82 -32.19
CA HIS A 56 5.87 -16.00 -33.40
C HIS A 56 6.85 -14.81 -33.34
N HIS A 57 8.06 -15.04 -33.88
CA HIS A 57 9.12 -14.05 -34.20
C HIS A 57 9.84 -13.34 -33.03
N PRO A 58 11.17 -13.15 -33.14
CA PRO A 58 11.93 -12.39 -32.15
C PRO A 58 11.66 -10.90 -32.35
N VAL A 59 10.85 -10.30 -31.46
CA VAL A 59 10.76 -8.85 -31.35
C VAL A 59 11.86 -8.39 -30.40
N ASP A 60 12.70 -7.46 -30.86
CA ASP A 60 13.85 -6.93 -30.14
C ASP A 60 13.46 -6.49 -28.71
N GLY A 61 13.94 -7.25 -27.73
CA GLY A 61 13.44 -7.30 -26.36
C GLY A 61 13.84 -6.13 -25.46
N GLN A 62 13.28 -4.95 -25.74
CA GLN A 62 13.08 -3.88 -24.74
C GLN A 62 11.65 -3.31 -24.85
N GLY A 63 10.67 -4.19 -25.10
CA GLY A 63 9.26 -3.83 -25.22
C GLY A 63 8.61 -3.47 -23.89
N GLU A 64 7.45 -2.83 -23.98
CA GLU A 64 6.55 -2.29 -22.92
C GLU A 64 6.43 -3.15 -21.64
N ASN A 65 6.69 -4.45 -21.73
CA ASN A 65 6.74 -5.39 -20.61
C ASN A 65 7.82 -5.08 -19.56
N GLY A 66 9.00 -4.56 -19.96
CA GLY A 66 10.04 -4.15 -19.00
C GLY A 66 9.59 -2.95 -18.16
N PHE A 67 8.88 -2.00 -18.80
CA PHE A 67 8.33 -0.83 -18.14
C PHE A 67 7.25 -1.20 -17.12
N ALA A 68 6.37 -2.16 -17.45
CA ALA A 68 5.34 -2.63 -16.52
C ALA A 68 5.94 -3.31 -15.28
N ILE A 69 6.96 -4.15 -15.44
CA ILE A 69 7.65 -4.82 -14.34
C ILE A 69 8.39 -3.81 -13.45
N ASP A 70 9.11 -2.85 -14.04
CA ASP A 70 9.83 -1.82 -13.29
C ASP A 70 8.86 -0.89 -12.53
N PHE A 71 7.74 -0.53 -13.15
CA PHE A 71 6.67 0.24 -12.50
C PHE A 71 6.11 -0.49 -11.28
N VAL A 72 5.75 -1.77 -11.44
CA VAL A 72 5.21 -2.61 -10.36
C VAL A 72 6.22 -2.74 -9.22
N ASN A 73 7.49 -3.00 -9.52
CA ASN A 73 8.54 -3.12 -8.51
C ASN A 73 8.75 -1.82 -7.71
N ARG A 74 8.72 -0.67 -8.39
CA ARG A 74 8.81 0.65 -7.74
C ARG A 74 7.64 0.87 -6.79
N VAL A 75 6.42 0.65 -7.28
CA VAL A 75 5.18 0.79 -6.49
C VAL A 75 5.21 -0.11 -5.25
N MET A 76 5.61 -1.37 -5.42
CA MET A 76 5.73 -2.33 -4.33
C MET A 76 6.72 -1.86 -3.26
N LYS A 77 7.88 -1.36 -3.68
CA LYS A 77 8.90 -0.85 -2.77
C LYS A 77 8.40 0.37 -1.98
N GLU A 78 7.80 1.35 -2.66
CA GLU A 78 7.24 2.54 -2.00
C GLU A 78 6.15 2.16 -0.98
N ALA A 79 5.29 1.21 -1.33
CA ALA A 79 4.25 0.69 -0.45
C ALA A 79 4.84 0.00 0.80
N GLU A 80 5.89 -0.81 0.65
CA GLU A 80 6.56 -1.48 1.77
C GLU A 80 7.28 -0.49 2.69
N GLU A 81 7.97 0.50 2.13
CA GLU A 81 8.65 1.55 2.88
C GLU A 81 7.65 2.37 3.71
N LEU A 82 6.49 2.70 3.13
CA LEU A 82 5.42 3.41 3.81
C LEU A 82 4.87 2.64 5.01
N VAL A 83 4.56 1.35 4.84
CA VAL A 83 4.12 0.48 5.94
C VAL A 83 5.21 0.33 7.00
N GLY A 84 6.48 0.23 6.57
CA GLY A 84 7.65 0.19 7.44
C GLY A 84 7.71 1.40 8.37
N LYS A 85 7.71 2.62 7.79
CA LYS A 85 7.72 3.91 8.51
C LYS A 85 6.63 3.96 9.59
N HIS A 86 5.40 3.58 9.24
CA HIS A 86 4.26 3.61 10.17
C HIS A 86 4.35 2.56 11.29
N SER A 87 5.03 1.44 11.04
CA SER A 87 5.22 0.39 12.03
C SER A 87 6.17 0.81 13.16
N GLU A 88 7.15 1.66 12.84
CA GLU A 88 8.16 2.19 13.76
C GLU A 88 7.61 3.24 14.72
N HIS A 89 6.55 3.96 14.34
CA HIS A 89 5.92 4.95 15.21
C HIS A 89 5.33 4.33 16.47
N GLU A 90 5.52 4.96 17.63
CA GLU A 90 4.89 4.56 18.90
C GLU A 90 3.37 4.76 18.84
N ALA A 91 2.63 4.14 19.77
CA ALA A 91 1.17 4.24 19.77
C ALA A 91 0.68 5.68 20.01
N GLU A 92 1.44 6.42 20.81
CA GLU A 92 1.20 7.81 21.18
C GLU A 92 1.27 8.76 19.98
N TRP A 93 2.04 8.42 18.95
CA TRP A 93 2.16 9.24 17.74
C TRP A 93 0.80 9.40 17.03
N TYR A 94 -0.04 8.37 17.06
CA TYR A 94 -1.38 8.34 16.46
C TYR A 94 -2.46 9.10 17.28
N ASN A 95 -2.07 9.69 18.40
CA ASN A 95 -2.99 10.48 19.23
C ASN A 95 -2.99 11.94 18.87
N ASP A 96 -1.88 12.43 18.30
CA ASP A 96 -1.87 13.74 17.71
C ASP A 96 -2.77 13.71 16.47
N GLU A 97 -3.79 14.56 16.46
CA GLU A 97 -4.80 14.57 15.40
C GLU A 97 -4.16 14.84 14.03
N LYS A 98 -3.12 15.67 13.97
CA LYS A 98 -2.41 15.96 12.72
C LYS A 98 -1.67 14.72 12.21
N ASN A 99 -1.04 13.96 13.09
CA ASN A 99 -0.36 12.72 12.73
C ASN A 99 -1.36 11.63 12.32
N ALA A 100 -2.51 11.55 12.99
CA ALA A 100 -3.59 10.63 12.62
C ALA A 100 -4.17 10.98 11.24
N GLU A 101 -4.37 12.27 10.95
CA GLU A 101 -4.78 12.73 9.62
C GLU A 101 -3.74 12.42 8.54
N GLU A 102 -2.44 12.61 8.84
CA GLU A 102 -1.34 12.27 7.93
C GLU A 102 -1.33 10.77 7.63
N ALA A 103 -1.42 9.93 8.67
CA ALA A 103 -1.51 8.48 8.54
C ALA A 103 -2.71 8.07 7.67
N MET A 104 -3.86 8.72 7.86
CA MET A 104 -5.05 8.42 7.07
C MET A 104 -4.90 8.84 5.60
N LYS A 105 -4.24 9.96 5.31
CA LYS A 105 -3.90 10.38 3.94
C LYS A 105 -2.94 9.38 3.27
N GLU A 106 -1.89 8.97 3.97
CA GLU A 106 -0.92 7.99 3.47
C GLU A 106 -1.59 6.62 3.22
N LEU A 107 -2.54 6.21 4.06
CA LEU A 107 -3.36 5.00 3.84
C LEU A 107 -4.26 5.11 2.59
N VAL A 108 -4.89 6.27 2.38
CA VAL A 108 -5.70 6.52 1.18
C VAL A 108 -4.82 6.47 -0.06
N GLN A 109 -3.63 7.06 -0.01
CA GLN A 109 -2.67 7.03 -1.12
C GLN A 109 -2.21 5.60 -1.42
N LEU A 110 -1.90 4.80 -0.40
CA LEU A 110 -1.55 3.38 -0.59
C LEU A 110 -2.70 2.60 -1.27
N SER A 111 -3.93 2.91 -0.90
CA SER A 111 -5.12 2.29 -1.49
C SER A 111 -5.34 2.75 -2.94
N SER A 112 -5.11 4.03 -3.26
CA SER A 112 -5.21 4.52 -4.64
C SER A 112 -4.14 3.94 -5.56
N THR A 113 -2.94 3.68 -5.05
CA THR A 113 -1.89 3.00 -5.82
C THR A 113 -2.31 1.61 -6.31
N THR A 114 -3.18 0.92 -5.57
CA THR A 114 -3.79 -0.34 -6.01
C THR A 114 -4.69 -0.13 -7.24
N LEU A 115 -5.43 0.98 -7.27
CA LEU A 115 -6.25 1.38 -8.42
C LEU A 115 -5.39 1.73 -9.63
N ASP A 116 -4.26 2.43 -9.45
CA ASP A 116 -3.34 2.75 -10.54
C ASP A 116 -2.73 1.48 -11.19
N ILE A 117 -2.40 0.45 -10.38
CA ILE A 117 -2.00 -0.87 -10.92
C ILE A 117 -3.17 -1.51 -11.68
N HIS A 118 -4.40 -1.39 -11.18
CA HIS A 118 -5.57 -1.93 -11.85
C HIS A 118 -5.90 -1.21 -13.16
N GLU A 119 -5.70 0.11 -13.22
CA GLU A 119 -5.93 0.92 -14.42
C GLU A 119 -4.82 0.74 -15.44
N SER A 120 -3.55 0.67 -15.04
CA SER A 120 -2.44 0.32 -15.95
C SER A 120 -2.63 -1.05 -16.60
N ARG A 121 -3.31 -2.00 -15.90
CA ARG A 121 -3.74 -3.28 -16.46
C ARG A 121 -4.82 -3.16 -17.54
N ILE A 122 -5.73 -2.17 -17.46
CA ILE A 122 -6.73 -1.88 -18.50
C ILE A 122 -6.07 -1.20 -19.69
N VAL A 123 -5.09 -0.33 -19.42
CA VAL A 123 -4.32 0.43 -20.41
C VAL A 123 -3.09 -0.37 -20.87
N GLY A 124 -3.27 -1.66 -21.22
CA GLY A 124 -2.39 -2.36 -22.18
C GLY A 124 -2.48 -1.76 -23.60
N GLY A 125 -2.65 -0.45 -23.67
CA GLY A 125 -2.95 0.36 -24.83
C GLY A 125 -2.62 1.80 -24.46
N ASN A 126 -1.33 2.08 -24.30
CA ASN A 126 -0.74 3.41 -24.34
C ASN A 126 -1.27 4.42 -23.29
N PRO A 127 -0.50 4.80 -22.25
CA PRO A 127 -0.78 6.04 -21.53
C PRO A 127 -0.57 7.19 -22.53
N SER A 128 -1.66 7.62 -23.18
CA SER A 128 -1.62 8.70 -24.15
C SER A 128 -1.12 9.97 -23.47
N ALA A 129 0.11 10.36 -23.81
CA ALA A 129 0.57 11.73 -23.86
C ALA A 129 0.76 12.13 -25.33
#